data_AF-A0A534LAB2-F1
#
_entry.id   AF-A0A534LAB2-F1
#
_cell.length_a   1.000
_cell.length_b   1.000
_cell.length_c   1.000
_cell.angle_alpha   90.00
_cell.angle_beta   90.00
_cell.angle_gamma   90.00
#
_symmetry.space_group_name_H-M   'P 1'
#
loop_
_entity.id
_entity.type
_entity.pdbx_description
1 polymer ?
#
loop_
_entity_poly.entity_id
_entity_poly.type
_entity_poly.pdbx_seq_one_letter_code
_entity_poly.pdbx_strand_id
1 'polypeptide(L)'
;MSNTGDDDGRKTPVKDFHSMAKVSVGQILGLVEAVDEVGGLADAATISREVEMDVDRLGPILTAAEFLGLVTIEDGDIRITELSRKLLTANVRERKRIVREIIDDMPAFRLVMEMARSSGAPLGRQQVVQALADRVGSHQAEDVFNALVYWGRYAELVRYDSGSEQLTVRIAQT
;
A
#
# COMPACT_ATOMS: atom_id res chain seq x y z
N MET A 1 -18.20 44.13 16.37
CA MET A 1 -17.17 44.06 15.32
C MET A 1 -16.76 42.61 15.22
N SER A 2 -17.10 41.97 14.10
CA SER A 2 -16.73 40.59 13.76
C SER A 2 -15.37 40.58 13.09
N ASN A 3 -14.50 39.62 13.46
CA ASN A 3 -13.49 39.02 12.59
C ASN A 3 -13.00 37.74 13.33
N THR A 4 -13.48 36.56 12.98
CA THR A 4 -13.00 35.68 11.87
C THR A 4 -11.60 35.16 12.13
N GLY A 5 -11.53 33.83 12.23
CA GLY A 5 -10.32 33.05 12.36
C GLY A 5 -10.71 31.59 12.55
N ASP A 6 -11.60 31.10 11.69
CA ASP A 6 -11.64 29.69 11.31
C ASP A 6 -10.21 29.34 10.83
N ASP A 7 -9.50 28.51 11.59
CA ASP A 7 -8.33 27.80 11.07
C ASP A 7 -8.75 26.34 10.93
N ASP A 8 -9.42 26.07 9.80
CA ASP A 8 -9.68 24.74 9.27
C ASP A 8 -8.35 24.07 8.94
N GLY A 9 -7.74 23.48 9.97
CA GLY A 9 -6.50 22.72 9.89
C GLY A 9 -6.69 21.35 9.25
N ARG A 10 -7.37 21.27 8.08
CA ARG A 10 -7.29 20.12 7.18
C ARG A 10 -5.84 20.00 6.70
N LYS A 11 -5.03 19.34 7.52
CA LYS A 11 -3.73 18.82 7.12
C LYS A 11 -4.01 17.80 6.02
N THR A 12 -3.75 18.17 4.78
CA THR A 12 -3.62 17.24 3.66
C THR A 12 -2.71 16.10 4.14
N PRO A 13 -3.16 14.83 4.12
CA PRO A 13 -2.39 13.78 4.74
C PRO A 13 -1.13 13.59 3.92
N VAL A 14 0.02 13.83 4.54
CA VAL A 14 1.20 13.03 4.21
C VAL A 14 0.69 11.59 4.32
N LYS A 15 0.54 10.90 3.19
CA LYS A 15 -0.06 9.56 3.16
C LYS A 15 0.61 8.71 4.23
N ASP A 16 -0.17 8.24 5.21
CA ASP A 16 0.37 7.62 6.41
C ASP A 16 0.88 6.20 6.10
N PHE A 17 2.13 6.13 5.66
CA PHE A 17 2.81 4.86 5.39
C PHE A 17 2.87 3.97 6.64
N HIS A 18 2.86 4.54 7.85
CA HIS A 18 2.86 3.78 9.10
C HIS A 18 1.65 2.88 9.21
N SER A 19 0.47 3.43 8.95
CA SER A 19 -0.78 2.70 8.99
C SER A 19 -0.87 1.66 7.86
N MET A 20 -0.38 2.00 6.66
CA MET A 20 -0.43 1.11 5.49
C MET A 20 0.57 -0.05 5.55
N ALA A 21 1.70 0.11 6.25
CA ALA A 21 2.75 -0.90 6.37
C ALA A 21 2.28 -2.25 6.94
N LYS A 22 1.13 -2.24 7.63
CA LYS A 22 0.52 -3.42 8.26
C LYS A 22 -0.63 -4.00 7.43
N VAL A 23 -0.95 -3.38 6.29
CA VAL A 23 -2.10 -3.77 5.45
C VAL A 23 -1.66 -4.75 4.37
N SER A 24 -2.36 -5.87 4.33
CA SER A 24 -2.14 -6.89 3.32
C SER A 24 -2.86 -6.63 2.02
N VAL A 25 -2.29 -7.13 0.91
CA VAL A 25 -3.01 -7.13 -0.38
C VAL A 25 -4.32 -7.91 -0.27
N GLY A 26 -4.39 -8.97 0.55
CA GLY A 26 -5.63 -9.70 0.80
C GLY A 26 -6.71 -8.84 1.45
N GLN A 27 -6.36 -8.05 2.46
CA GLN A 27 -7.27 -7.10 3.10
C GLN A 27 -7.76 -6.02 2.13
N ILE A 28 -6.87 -5.51 1.28
CA ILE A 28 -7.23 -4.52 0.26
C ILE A 28 -8.21 -5.13 -0.75
N LEU A 29 -7.94 -6.35 -1.22
CA LEU A 29 -8.83 -7.04 -2.15
C LEU A 29 -10.20 -7.33 -1.51
N GLY A 30 -10.24 -7.79 -0.27
CA GLY A 30 -11.51 -8.03 0.44
C GLY A 30 -12.32 -6.75 0.65
N LEU A 31 -11.65 -5.62 0.94
CA LEU A 31 -12.31 -4.32 1.00
C LEU A 31 -12.90 -3.92 -0.35
N VAL A 32 -12.12 -4.05 -1.43
CA VAL A 32 -12.56 -3.71 -2.79
C VAL A 32 -13.73 -4.60 -3.23
N GLU A 33 -13.72 -5.88 -2.87
CA GLU A 33 -14.80 -6.83 -3.11
C GLU A 33 -16.09 -6.41 -2.38
N ALA A 34 -16.00 -6.09 -1.08
CA ALA A 34 -17.15 -5.61 -0.31
C ALA A 34 -17.77 -4.33 -0.89
N VAL A 35 -16.95 -3.40 -1.40
CA VAL A 35 -17.46 -2.19 -2.08
C VAL A 35 -18.14 -2.54 -3.41
N ASP A 36 -17.61 -3.49 -4.18
CA ASP A 36 -18.22 -3.94 -5.44
C ASP A 36 -19.58 -4.63 -5.20
N GLU A 37 -19.68 -5.47 -4.16
CA GLU A 37 -20.89 -6.21 -3.78
C GLU A 37 -22.07 -5.29 -3.46
N VAL A 38 -21.81 -4.12 -2.87
CA VAL A 38 -22.84 -3.10 -2.58
C VAL A 38 -23.08 -2.12 -3.74
N GLY A 39 -22.51 -2.38 -4.92
CA GLY A 39 -22.75 -1.60 -6.14
C GLY A 39 -21.60 -0.69 -6.58
N GLY A 40 -20.42 -0.83 -5.98
CA GLY A 40 -19.19 -0.12 -6.35
C GLY A 40 -19.05 1.29 -5.78
N LEU A 41 -19.99 1.72 -4.93
CA LEU A 41 -19.98 3.02 -4.24
C LEU A 41 -20.63 2.87 -2.86
N ALA A 42 -19.92 3.19 -1.80
CA ALA A 42 -20.45 3.13 -0.43
C ALA A 42 -19.67 3.99 0.56
N ASP A 43 -20.31 4.37 1.66
CA ASP A 43 -19.63 5.01 2.79
C ASP A 43 -18.89 3.97 3.68
N ALA A 44 -17.97 4.45 4.52
CA ALA A 44 -17.20 3.57 5.41
C ALA A 44 -18.08 2.80 6.41
N ALA A 45 -19.22 3.37 6.83
CA ALA A 45 -20.14 2.73 7.75
C ALA A 45 -20.84 1.50 7.12
N THR A 46 -21.17 1.59 5.84
CA THR A 46 -21.75 0.49 5.06
C THR A 46 -20.74 -0.63 4.89
N ILE A 47 -19.51 -0.29 4.49
CA ILE A 47 -18.46 -1.28 4.33
C ILE A 47 -18.08 -1.94 5.65
N SER A 48 -18.04 -1.19 6.75
CA SER A 48 -17.79 -1.72 8.10
C SER A 48 -18.77 -2.84 8.48
N ARG A 49 -20.05 -2.67 8.12
CA ARG A 49 -21.07 -3.71 8.33
C ARG A 49 -20.85 -4.91 7.42
N GLU A 50 -20.50 -4.68 6.16
CA GLU A 50 -20.30 -5.75 5.17
C GLU A 50 -19.12 -6.66 5.53
N VAL A 51 -17.99 -6.07 5.95
CA VAL A 51 -16.78 -6.83 6.30
C VAL A 51 -16.71 -7.21 7.79
N GLU A 52 -17.78 -6.99 8.55
CA GLU A 52 -17.86 -7.21 10.00
C GLU A 52 -16.64 -6.65 10.78
N MET A 53 -16.24 -5.42 10.45
CA MET A 53 -15.04 -4.80 11.01
C MET A 53 -15.33 -3.37 11.45
N ASP A 54 -14.79 -2.97 12.61
CA ASP A 54 -14.92 -1.60 13.11
C ASP A 54 -14.44 -0.55 12.09
N VAL A 55 -15.17 0.55 11.96
CA VAL A 55 -14.85 1.66 11.05
C VAL A 55 -13.43 2.19 11.29
N ASP A 56 -12.99 2.27 12.53
CA ASP A 56 -11.65 2.76 12.90
C ASP A 56 -10.52 1.87 12.33
N ARG A 57 -10.83 0.61 12.01
CA ARG A 57 -9.89 -0.33 11.39
C ARG A 57 -9.91 -0.29 9.87
N LEU A 58 -10.92 0.33 9.25
CA LEU A 58 -10.98 0.50 7.79
C LEU A 58 -9.99 1.54 7.28
N GLY A 59 -9.74 2.61 8.05
CA GLY A 59 -8.91 3.74 7.64
C GLY A 59 -7.57 3.35 7.00
N PRO A 60 -6.75 2.50 7.64
CA PRO A 60 -5.49 2.03 7.05
C PRO A 60 -5.67 1.27 5.72
N ILE A 61 -6.71 0.43 5.62
CA ILE A 61 -6.98 -0.37 4.42
C ILE A 61 -7.46 0.52 3.28
N LEU A 62 -8.33 1.49 3.58
CA LEU A 62 -8.81 2.50 2.65
C LEU A 62 -7.67 3.36 2.13
N THR A 63 -6.80 3.83 3.01
CA THR A 63 -5.61 4.60 2.64
C THR A 63 -4.70 3.79 1.72
N ALA A 64 -4.49 2.50 2.01
CA ALA A 64 -3.70 1.62 1.16
C ALA A 64 -4.36 1.36 -0.21
N ALA A 65 -5.66 1.10 -0.23
CA ALA A 65 -6.42 0.87 -1.45
C ALA A 65 -6.42 2.11 -2.36
N GLU A 66 -6.61 3.30 -1.78
CA GLU A 66 -6.55 4.57 -2.49
C GLU A 66 -5.13 4.85 -3.00
N PHE A 67 -4.11 4.58 -2.19
CA PHE A 67 -2.72 4.72 -2.60
C PHE A 67 -2.37 3.83 -3.81
N LEU A 68 -2.93 2.62 -3.88
CA LEU A 68 -2.76 1.71 -5.03
C LEU A 68 -3.67 2.05 -6.22
N GLY A 69 -4.49 3.10 -6.14
CA GLY A 69 -5.42 3.50 -7.20
C GLY A 69 -6.59 2.54 -7.40
N LEU A 70 -6.91 1.74 -6.38
CA LEU A 70 -7.99 0.76 -6.40
C LEU A 70 -9.33 1.37 -6.00
N VAL A 71 -9.29 2.40 -5.16
CA VAL A 71 -10.47 3.19 -4.82
C VAL A 71 -10.17 4.67 -4.95
N THR A 72 -11.22 5.46 -5.08
CA THR A 72 -11.21 6.92 -4.88
C THR A 72 -12.09 7.24 -3.68
N ILE A 73 -11.64 8.14 -2.80
CA ILE A 73 -12.42 8.57 -1.64
C ILE A 73 -12.78 10.06 -1.82
N GLU A 74 -14.07 10.35 -1.87
CA GLU A 74 -14.60 11.72 -2.05
C GLU A 74 -15.73 11.96 -1.05
N ASP A 75 -15.61 12.99 -0.21
CA ASP A 75 -16.62 13.35 0.80
C ASP A 75 -17.07 12.19 1.72
N GLY A 76 -16.20 11.20 1.93
CA GLY A 76 -16.46 10.01 2.74
C GLY A 76 -17.02 8.81 1.98
N ASP A 77 -17.35 8.99 0.70
CA ASP A 77 -17.77 7.93 -0.20
C ASP A 77 -16.56 7.24 -0.84
N ILE A 78 -16.60 5.91 -0.87
CA ILE A 78 -15.57 5.03 -1.38
C ILE A 78 -16.07 4.45 -2.70
N ARG A 79 -15.32 4.67 -3.77
CA ARG A 79 -15.68 4.20 -5.11
C ARG A 79 -14.57 3.34 -5.68
N ILE A 80 -14.90 2.15 -6.19
CA ILE A 80 -13.90 1.30 -6.87
C ILE A 80 -13.54 1.85 -8.26
N THR A 81 -12.31 1.62 -8.68
CA THR A 81 -11.82 2.01 -10.02
C THR A 81 -11.94 0.87 -11.03
N GLU A 82 -11.72 1.15 -12.32
CA GLU A 82 -11.61 0.11 -13.35
C GLU A 82 -10.46 -0.88 -13.08
N LEU A 83 -9.39 -0.41 -12.45
CA LEU A 83 -8.28 -1.26 -12.03
C LEU A 83 -8.74 -2.31 -11.00
N SER A 84 -9.61 -1.91 -10.08
CA SER A 84 -10.24 -2.81 -9.11
C SER A 84 -11.13 -3.86 -9.79
N ARG A 85 -12.00 -3.46 -10.72
CA ARG A 85 -12.85 -4.40 -11.47
C ARG A 85 -12.02 -5.45 -12.22
N LYS A 86 -10.90 -5.01 -12.82
CA LYS A 86 -9.94 -5.91 -13.46
C LYS A 86 -9.29 -6.87 -12.46
N LEU A 87 -8.91 -6.40 -11.27
CA LEU A 87 -8.33 -7.23 -10.22
C LEU A 87 -9.30 -8.28 -9.67
N LEU A 88 -10.56 -7.90 -9.42
CA LEU A 88 -11.58 -8.80 -8.89
C LEU A 88 -11.85 -9.97 -9.84
N THR A 89 -11.92 -9.70 -11.15
CA THR A 89 -12.15 -10.73 -12.18
C THR A 89 -10.89 -11.49 -12.61
N ALA A 90 -9.70 -11.02 -12.22
CA ALA A 90 -8.42 -11.63 -12.55
C ALA A 90 -8.16 -12.92 -11.76
N ASN A 91 -7.51 -13.90 -12.41
CA ASN A 91 -6.94 -15.06 -11.72
C ASN A 91 -5.71 -14.65 -10.87
N VAL A 92 -5.23 -15.55 -10.01
CA VAL A 92 -4.12 -15.28 -9.08
C VAL A 92 -2.85 -14.78 -9.77
N ARG A 93 -2.49 -15.34 -10.94
CA ARG A 93 -1.30 -14.93 -11.69
C ARG A 93 -1.43 -13.51 -12.22
N GLU A 94 -2.60 -13.19 -12.77
CA GLU A 94 -2.92 -11.87 -13.31
C GLU A 94 -2.99 -10.82 -12.19
N ARG A 95 -3.55 -11.15 -11.02
CA ARG A 95 -3.52 -10.27 -9.83
C ARG A 95 -2.10 -9.93 -9.40
N LYS A 96 -1.22 -10.94 -9.30
CA LYS A 96 0.21 -10.71 -8.98
C LYS A 96 0.90 -9.82 -10.01
N ARG A 97 0.59 -9.99 -11.30
CA ARG A 97 1.13 -9.16 -12.39
C ARG A 97 0.70 -7.70 -12.24
N ILE A 98 -0.59 -7.45 -12.01
CA ILE A 98 -1.12 -6.09 -11.82
C ILE A 98 -0.50 -5.44 -10.59
N VAL A 99 -0.49 -6.13 -9.44
CA VAL A 99 0.12 -5.58 -8.21
C VAL A 99 1.61 -5.30 -8.42
N ARG A 100 2.32 -6.18 -9.14
CA ARG A 100 3.71 -5.96 -9.53
C ARG A 100 3.88 -4.68 -10.34
N GLU A 101 3.02 -4.42 -11.33
CA GLU A 101 3.10 -3.19 -12.14
C GLU A 101 2.90 -1.93 -11.30
N ILE A 102 1.98 -1.96 -10.34
CA ILE A 102 1.73 -0.83 -9.43
C ILE A 102 2.95 -0.57 -8.54
N ILE A 103 3.53 -1.61 -7.93
CA ILE A 103 4.67 -1.43 -7.02
C ILE A 103 5.98 -1.13 -7.73
N ASP A 104 6.19 -1.65 -8.96
CA ASP A 104 7.39 -1.36 -9.75
C ASP A 104 7.43 0.11 -10.22
N ASP A 105 6.29 0.81 -10.20
CA ASP A 105 6.23 2.26 -10.44
C ASP A 105 6.62 3.10 -9.21
N MET A 106 6.61 2.52 -8.02
CA MET A 106 6.89 3.26 -6.78
C MET A 106 8.37 3.62 -6.65
N PRO A 107 8.73 4.90 -6.43
CA PRO A 107 10.13 5.32 -6.33
C PRO A 107 10.94 4.60 -5.25
N ALA A 108 10.33 4.35 -4.09
CA ALA A 108 10.96 3.62 -2.99
C ALA A 108 11.26 2.16 -3.38
N PHE A 109 10.35 1.52 -4.12
CA PHE A 109 10.54 0.15 -4.58
C PHE A 109 11.65 0.06 -5.62
N ARG A 110 11.62 0.95 -6.62
CA ARG A 110 12.68 1.05 -7.65
C ARG A 110 14.06 1.21 -7.04
N LEU A 111 14.20 2.11 -6.07
CA LEU A 111 15.46 2.33 -5.35
C LEU A 111 16.01 1.04 -4.76
N VAL A 112 15.19 0.30 -4.00
CA VAL A 112 15.62 -0.96 -3.36
C VAL A 112 15.94 -2.05 -4.39
N MET A 113 15.14 -2.13 -5.46
CA MET A 113 15.40 -3.08 -6.54
C MET A 113 16.72 -2.79 -7.27
N GLU A 114 17.02 -1.52 -7.55
CA GLU A 114 18.28 -1.07 -8.13
C GLU A 114 19.46 -1.38 -7.20
N MET A 115 19.35 -1.00 -5.92
CA MET A 115 20.38 -1.30 -4.92
C MET A 115 20.71 -2.79 -4.86
N ALA A 116 19.69 -3.65 -4.87
CA ALA A 116 19.87 -5.10 -4.78
C ALA A 116 20.51 -5.66 -6.06
N ARG A 117 20.10 -5.17 -7.24
CA ARG A 117 20.70 -5.57 -8.53
C ARG A 117 22.17 -5.14 -8.61
N SER A 118 22.51 -3.93 -8.17
CA SER A 118 23.89 -3.42 -8.17
C SER A 118 24.78 -4.11 -7.15
N SER A 119 24.24 -4.49 -5.99
CA SER A 119 24.97 -5.22 -4.95
C SER A 119 25.38 -6.63 -5.41
N GLY A 120 24.50 -7.32 -6.13
CA GLY A 120 24.67 -8.74 -6.47
C GLY A 120 24.61 -9.68 -5.25
N ALA A 121 24.35 -9.13 -4.06
CA ALA A 121 24.25 -9.82 -2.79
C ALA A 121 23.02 -9.33 -2.00
N PRO A 122 22.54 -10.11 -1.00
CA PRO A 122 21.45 -9.67 -0.14
C PRO A 122 21.75 -8.32 0.53
N LEU A 123 20.72 -7.47 0.65
CA LEU A 123 20.80 -6.19 1.35
C LEU A 123 20.40 -6.37 2.81
N GLY A 124 21.17 -5.81 3.74
CA GLY A 124 20.77 -5.79 5.15
C GLY A 124 19.61 -4.81 5.39
N ARG A 125 18.70 -5.11 6.33
CA ARG A 125 17.58 -4.23 6.70
C ARG A 125 18.02 -2.79 6.91
N GLN A 126 19.02 -2.58 7.76
CA GLN A 126 19.50 -1.23 8.10
C GLN A 126 20.04 -0.47 6.88
N GLN A 127 20.69 -1.17 5.94
CA GLN A 127 21.16 -0.57 4.69
C GLN A 127 19.98 -0.07 3.84
N VAL A 128 18.91 -0.87 3.74
CA VAL A 128 17.70 -0.50 3.00
C VAL A 128 16.97 0.65 3.68
N VAL A 129 16.77 0.57 5.00
CA VAL A 129 16.09 1.61 5.79
C VAL A 129 16.84 2.94 5.69
N GLN A 130 18.18 2.93 5.74
CA GLN A 130 18.96 4.16 5.57
C GLN A 130 18.77 4.79 4.19
N ALA A 131 18.82 3.99 3.13
CA ALA A 131 18.59 4.50 1.77
C ALA A 131 17.16 5.03 1.58
N LEU A 132 16.17 4.43 2.24
CA LEU A 132 14.80 4.93 2.27
C LEU A 132 14.71 6.24 3.07
N ALA A 133 15.38 6.34 4.21
CA ALA A 133 15.41 7.55 5.03
C ALA A 133 15.94 8.76 4.27
N ASP A 134 16.93 8.56 3.38
CA ASP A 134 17.46 9.61 2.52
C ASP A 134 16.43 10.14 1.49
N ARG A 135 15.35 9.39 1.23
CA ARG A 135 14.26 9.78 0.31
C ARG A 135 12.99 10.26 1.00
N VAL A 136 12.56 9.56 2.05
CA VAL A 136 11.26 9.80 2.72
C VAL A 136 11.39 10.36 4.13
N GLY A 137 12.62 10.54 4.62
CA GLY A 137 12.91 10.93 6.00
C GLY A 137 12.90 9.76 6.97
N SER A 138 13.72 9.87 8.02
CA SER A 138 13.98 8.79 8.98
C SER A 138 12.73 8.28 9.69
N HIS A 139 11.78 9.17 9.97
CA HIS A 139 10.53 8.83 10.67
C HIS A 139 9.63 7.88 9.86
N GLN A 140 9.71 7.90 8.53
CA GLN A 140 8.85 7.10 7.64
C GLN A 140 9.57 5.87 7.07
N ALA A 141 10.91 5.81 7.18
CA ALA A 141 11.72 4.83 6.47
C ALA A 141 11.42 3.38 6.88
N GLU A 142 11.22 3.14 8.17
CA GLU A 142 10.85 1.81 8.71
C GLU A 142 9.50 1.34 8.17
N ASP A 143 8.52 2.24 8.08
CA ASP A 143 7.18 1.92 7.60
C ASP A 143 7.18 1.64 6.11
N VAL A 144 7.89 2.45 5.33
CA VAL A 144 8.10 2.21 3.90
C VAL A 144 8.83 0.89 3.67
N PHE A 145 9.82 0.55 4.50
CA PHE A 145 10.49 -0.75 4.43
C PHE A 145 9.52 -1.91 4.69
N ASN A 146 8.71 -1.83 5.74
CA ASN A 146 7.73 -2.85 6.09
C ASN A 146 6.68 -3.03 4.97
N ALA A 147 6.15 -1.93 4.41
CA ALA A 147 5.24 -1.95 3.27
C ALA A 147 5.88 -2.60 2.05
N LEU A 148 7.13 -2.24 1.74
CA LEU A 148 7.91 -2.81 0.64
C LEU A 148 8.09 -4.32 0.80
N VAL A 149 8.45 -4.78 2.00
CA VAL A 149 8.61 -6.22 2.28
C VAL A 149 7.27 -6.93 2.11
N TYR A 150 6.18 -6.36 2.62
CA TYR A 150 4.87 -7.00 2.56
C TYR A 150 4.38 -7.15 1.11
N TRP A 151 4.33 -6.05 0.36
CA TRP A 151 3.82 -6.06 -1.01
C TRP A 151 4.79 -6.73 -1.98
N GLY A 152 6.10 -6.53 -1.79
CA GLY A 152 7.12 -7.19 -2.60
C GLY A 152 7.10 -8.72 -2.43
N ARG A 153 6.75 -9.24 -1.25
CA ARG A 153 6.55 -10.69 -1.05
C ARG A 153 5.31 -11.20 -1.77
N TYR A 154 4.19 -10.46 -1.68
CA TYR A 154 2.96 -10.82 -2.39
C TYR A 154 3.18 -10.89 -3.91
N ALA A 155 3.85 -9.88 -4.45
CA ALA A 155 4.17 -9.79 -5.87
C ALA A 155 5.33 -10.70 -6.30
N GLU A 156 5.94 -11.45 -5.38
CA GLU A 156 7.09 -12.32 -5.62
C GLU A 156 8.33 -11.61 -6.18
N LEU A 157 8.52 -10.35 -5.79
CA LEU A 157 9.68 -9.52 -6.17
C LEU A 157 10.80 -9.58 -5.15
N VAL A 158 10.49 -9.80 -3.88
CA VAL A 158 11.48 -9.87 -2.81
C VAL A 158 11.26 -11.08 -1.91
N ARG A 159 12.35 -11.53 -1.31
CA ARG A 159 12.38 -12.38 -0.12
C ARG A 159 13.00 -11.56 1.00
N TYR A 160 12.39 -11.59 2.17
CA TYR A 160 12.97 -11.05 3.39
C TYR A 160 13.06 -12.15 4.43
N ASP A 161 14.24 -12.33 5.01
CA ASP A 161 14.47 -13.25 6.11
C ASP A 161 14.60 -12.43 7.41
N SER A 162 13.67 -12.63 8.35
CA SER A 162 13.63 -11.85 9.59
C SER A 162 14.67 -12.29 10.62
N GLY A 163 15.27 -13.47 10.49
CA GLY A 163 16.30 -13.95 11.42
C GLY A 163 17.68 -13.37 11.08
N SER A 164 17.99 -13.26 9.80
CA SER A 164 19.23 -12.67 9.28
C SER A 164 19.08 -11.19 8.90
N GLU A 165 17.86 -10.67 8.90
CA GLU A 165 17.50 -9.31 8.45
C GLU A 165 17.97 -9.00 7.02
N GLN A 166 17.94 -10.00 6.15
CA GLN A 166 18.39 -9.86 4.76
C GLN A 166 17.23 -9.81 3.79
N LEU A 167 17.28 -8.82 2.90
CA LEU A 167 16.39 -8.67 1.75
C LEU A 167 17.11 -9.13 0.48
N THR A 168 16.48 -10.01 -0.27
CA THR A 168 16.96 -10.48 -1.58
C THR A 168 15.89 -10.23 -2.62
N VAL A 169 16.28 -9.72 -3.79
CA VAL A 169 15.37 -9.57 -4.92
C VAL A 169 15.26 -10.87 -5.69
N ARG A 170 14.03 -11.23 -6.07
CA ARG A 170 13.77 -12.31 -7.01
C ARG A 170 13.89 -11.74 -8.40
N ILE A 171 14.97 -12.09 -9.09
CA ILE A 171 15.08 -11.80 -10.51
C ILE A 171 14.01 -12.66 -11.20
N ALA A 172 13.05 -12.02 -11.87
CA ALA A 172 12.08 -12.75 -12.67
C ALA A 172 12.87 -13.51 -13.75
N GLN A 173 12.78 -14.83 -13.76
CA GLN A 173 13.20 -15.59 -14.93
C GLN A 173 12.26 -15.17 -16.05
N THR A 174 12.84 -14.49 -17.05
CA THR A 174 12.14 -14.07 -18.27
C THR A 174 11.74 -15.29 -19.08
#